data_AF-A0AA88HLT7-F1
#
_entry.id   AF-A0AA88HLT7-F1
#
_cell.length_a   1.000
_cell.length_b   1.000
_cell.length_c   1.000
_cell.angle_alpha   90.00
_cell.angle_beta   90.00
_cell.angle_gamma   90.00
#
_symmetry.space_group_name_H-M   'P 1'
#
loop_
_entity.id
_entity.type
_entity.pdbx_description
1 polymer ?
#
loop_
_entity_poly.entity_id
_entity_poly.type
_entity_poly.pdbx_seq_one_letter_code
_entity_poly.pdbx_strand_id
1 'polypeptide(L)'
;MSQLSKTEKVLKEMRQHDLDILALSEVRWPGSGLEKLPSGHSIIFSGPESSKERGAALMMTSKTRLSLLKWHLVSSRILTARFASQHPKLSVVVCYAPTNEASDDVKEGFYRTLKLVASDIAC
;
A
#
# COMPACT_ATOMS: atom_id res chain seq x y z
N MET A 1 22.04 7.15 5.94
CA MET A 1 21.48 5.78 5.96
C MET A 1 20.18 5.80 5.18
N SER A 2 20.30 5.52 3.88
CA SER A 2 19.29 5.77 2.85
C SER A 2 18.12 4.78 2.94
N GLN A 3 16.96 5.15 2.38
CA GLN A 3 15.73 4.35 2.29
C GLN A 3 15.98 2.86 1.96
N LEU A 4 17.03 2.54 1.17
CA LEU A 4 17.48 1.19 0.85
C LEU A 4 17.65 0.28 2.08
N SER A 5 18.29 0.75 3.15
CA SER A 5 18.59 -0.12 4.30
C SER A 5 17.35 -0.48 5.13
N LYS A 6 16.29 0.35 5.06
CA LYS A 6 14.99 0.04 5.67
C LYS A 6 14.21 -0.95 4.82
N THR A 7 14.19 -0.75 3.50
CA THR A 7 13.54 -1.65 2.55
C THR A 7 14.14 -3.06 2.61
N GLU A 8 15.46 -3.18 2.77
CA GLU A 8 16.15 -4.47 2.93
C GLU A 8 15.70 -5.24 4.18
N LYS A 9 15.48 -4.54 5.31
CA LYS A 9 14.97 -5.14 6.54
C LYS A 9 13.55 -5.64 6.35
N VAL A 10 12.67 -4.82 5.76
CA VAL A 10 11.29 -5.21 5.48
C VAL A 10 11.23 -6.42 4.53
N LEU A 11 12.09 -6.42 3.50
CA LEU A 11 12.24 -7.54 2.59
C LEU A 11 12.72 -8.82 3.29
N LYS A 12 13.59 -8.69 4.30
CA LYS A 12 14.03 -9.83 5.10
C LYS A 12 12.86 -10.42 5.88
N GLU A 13 12.07 -9.60 6.57
CA GLU A 13 10.88 -10.05 7.30
C GLU A 13 9.85 -10.70 6.38
N MET A 14 9.58 -10.09 5.22
CA MET A 14 8.67 -10.65 4.22
C MET A 14 9.07 -12.06 3.79
N ARG A 15 10.37 -12.31 3.58
CA ARG A 15 10.89 -13.64 3.24
C ARG A 15 10.88 -14.60 4.43
N GLN A 16 11.22 -14.14 5.63
CA GLN A 16 11.23 -14.96 6.83
C GLN A 16 9.85 -15.50 7.18
N HIS A 17 8.80 -14.74 6.85
CA HIS A 17 7.41 -15.10 7.07
C HIS A 17 6.70 -15.68 5.83
N ASP A 18 7.44 -15.94 4.73
CA ASP A 18 6.90 -16.48 3.47
C ASP A 18 5.66 -15.72 2.95
N LEU A 19 5.71 -14.39 3.00
CA LEU A 19 4.60 -13.52 2.62
C LEU A 19 4.64 -13.19 1.13
N ASP A 20 3.52 -13.42 0.43
CA ASP A 20 3.36 -13.03 -0.98
C ASP A 20 3.03 -11.54 -1.16
N ILE A 21 2.36 -10.96 -0.17
CA ILE A 21 1.90 -9.58 -0.12
C ILE A 21 2.17 -9.05 1.29
N LEU A 22 2.77 -7.87 1.39
CA LEU A 22 3.01 -7.16 2.64
C LEU A 22 2.53 -5.72 2.54
N ALA A 23 1.51 -5.37 3.31
CA ALA A 23 1.00 -4.02 3.44
C ALA A 23 1.82 -3.24 4.48
N LEU A 24 2.18 -2.00 4.16
CA LEU A 24 2.99 -1.13 5.01
C LEU A 24 2.25 0.20 5.19
N SER A 25 2.20 0.68 6.42
CA SER A 25 1.73 2.01 6.78
C SER A 25 2.90 2.88 7.21
N GLU A 26 2.74 4.20 7.10
CA GLU A 26 3.76 5.19 7.45
C GLU A 26 5.12 4.97 6.77
N VAL A 27 5.14 4.65 5.47
CA VAL A 27 6.42 4.45 4.76
C VAL A 27 7.26 5.72 4.67
N ARG A 28 6.63 6.91 4.67
CA ARG A 28 7.29 8.23 4.61
C ARG A 28 8.25 8.35 3.41
N TRP A 29 7.88 7.72 2.30
CA TRP A 29 8.61 7.81 1.03
C TRP A 29 8.06 8.99 0.23
N PRO A 30 8.91 9.80 -0.42
CA PRO A 30 8.43 10.85 -1.30
C PRO A 30 7.94 10.24 -2.63
N GLY A 31 6.99 10.91 -3.26
CA GLY A 31 6.46 10.50 -4.56
C GLY A 31 5.49 9.33 -4.49
N SER A 32 5.09 8.84 -5.66
CA SER A 32 4.10 7.78 -5.73
C SER A 32 4.26 6.98 -7.00
N GLY A 33 3.96 5.68 -6.94
CA GLY A 33 4.09 4.82 -8.10
C GLY A 33 4.25 3.35 -7.75
N LEU A 34 4.63 2.60 -8.78
CA LEU A 34 4.97 1.19 -8.71
C LEU A 34 6.43 1.03 -9.14
N GLU A 35 7.27 0.53 -8.24
CA GLU A 35 8.69 0.32 -8.46
C GLU A 35 9.08 -1.15 -8.32
N LYS A 36 10.08 -1.56 -9.11
CA LYS A 36 10.71 -2.87 -9.00
C LYS A 36 12.00 -2.74 -8.20
N LEU A 37 12.12 -3.53 -7.14
CA LEU A 37 13.30 -3.55 -6.28
C LEU A 37 14.40 -4.44 -6.89
N PRO A 38 15.69 -4.20 -6.56
CA PRO A 38 16.80 -5.06 -7.00
C PRO A 38 16.63 -6.53 -6.60
N SER A 39 15.89 -6.80 -5.52
CA SER A 39 15.53 -8.15 -5.06
C SER A 39 14.48 -8.87 -5.94
N GLY A 40 14.02 -8.23 -7.02
CA GLY A 40 12.96 -8.74 -7.90
C GLY A 40 11.54 -8.42 -7.44
N HIS A 41 11.35 -8.12 -6.15
CA HIS A 41 10.06 -7.76 -5.58
C HIS A 41 9.55 -6.43 -6.16
N SER A 42 8.25 -6.19 -6.08
CA SER A 42 7.64 -4.92 -6.49
C SER A 42 6.99 -4.23 -5.32
N ILE A 43 6.94 -2.91 -5.35
CA ILE A 43 6.26 -2.11 -4.34
C ILE A 43 5.42 -1.02 -5.00
N ILE A 44 4.15 -0.94 -4.60
CA ILE A 44 3.29 0.20 -4.88
C ILE A 44 3.34 1.10 -3.65
N PHE A 45 3.54 2.40 -3.81
CA PHE A 45 3.53 3.32 -2.67
C PHE A 45 2.86 4.64 -3.02
N SER A 46 2.27 5.27 -2.00
CA SER A 46 1.79 6.64 -2.03
C SER A 46 2.53 7.44 -0.98
N GLY A 47 3.09 8.56 -1.41
CA GLY A 47 3.83 9.51 -0.60
C GLY A 47 3.47 10.93 -0.98
N PRO A 48 3.30 11.85 -0.02
CA PRO A 48 3.15 13.27 -0.34
C PRO A 48 4.43 13.81 -1.00
N GLU A 49 4.30 14.70 -1.99
CA GLU A 49 5.46 15.41 -2.55
C GLU A 49 6.14 16.34 -1.53
N SER A 50 5.38 16.84 -0.55
CA SER A 50 5.81 17.93 0.35
C SER A 50 5.79 17.61 1.85
N SER A 51 5.23 16.48 2.29
CA SER A 51 5.16 16.12 3.72
C SER A 51 5.63 14.70 4.02
N LYS A 52 6.46 14.56 5.06
CA LYS A 52 7.12 13.30 5.45
C LYS A 52 6.25 12.44 6.38
N GLU A 53 4.98 12.75 6.55
CA GLU A 53 4.16 12.23 7.66
C GLU A 53 3.12 11.18 7.23
N ARG A 54 3.03 10.88 5.93
CA ARG A 54 1.94 10.04 5.40
C ARG A 54 2.49 9.09 4.34
N GLY A 55 1.91 7.90 4.27
CA GLY A 55 2.16 6.99 3.16
C GLY A 55 1.65 5.58 3.44
N ALA A 56 1.09 4.97 2.42
CA ALA A 56 0.73 3.57 2.38
C ALA A 56 1.53 2.89 1.27
N ALA A 57 1.98 1.67 1.51
CA ALA A 57 2.63 0.88 0.49
C ALA A 57 2.17 -0.58 0.53
N LEU A 58 2.31 -1.24 -0.61
CA LEU A 58 2.03 -2.65 -0.81
C LEU A 58 3.23 -3.28 -1.52
N MET A 59 3.99 -4.07 -0.76
CA MET A 59 5.08 -4.88 -1.30
C MET A 59 4.53 -6.24 -1.74
N MET A 60 5.05 -6.77 -2.84
CA MET A 60 4.63 -8.05 -3.39
C MET A 60 5.79 -8.78 -4.06
N THR A 61 5.73 -10.11 -4.06
CA THR A 61 6.71 -10.96 -4.76
C THR A 61 6.62 -10.77 -6.27
N SER A 62 7.67 -11.18 -7.00
CA SER A 62 7.67 -11.17 -8.47
C SER A 62 6.50 -11.99 -9.04
N LYS A 63 6.16 -13.11 -8.39
CA LYS A 63 5.04 -13.98 -8.78
C LYS A 63 3.71 -13.26 -8.60
N THR A 64 3.48 -12.68 -7.43
CA THR A 64 2.25 -11.94 -7.14
C THR A 64 2.09 -10.71 -8.03
N ARG A 65 3.19 -10.04 -8.37
CA ARG A 65 3.17 -8.93 -9.33
C ARG A 65 2.61 -9.31 -10.70
N LEU A 66 2.85 -10.53 -11.19
CA LEU A 66 2.30 -11.01 -12.46
C LEU A 66 0.77 -11.13 -12.41
N SER A 67 0.20 -11.35 -11.23
CA SER A 67 -1.24 -11.41 -11.03
C SER A 67 -1.89 -10.04 -10.81
N LEU A 68 -1.12 -8.97 -10.62
CA LEU A 68 -1.67 -7.63 -10.38
C LEU A 68 -2.43 -7.12 -11.62
N LEU A 69 -3.76 -7.00 -11.50
CA LEU A 69 -4.66 -6.54 -12.54
C LEU A 69 -4.80 -5.01 -12.58
N LYS A 70 -4.95 -4.40 -11.41
CA LYS A 70 -5.20 -2.97 -11.25
C LYS A 70 -4.73 -2.50 -9.90
N TRP A 71 -4.28 -1.26 -9.80
CA TRP A 71 -4.03 -0.59 -8.53
C TRP A 71 -4.35 0.88 -8.64
N HIS A 72 -4.69 1.51 -7.51
CA HIS A 72 -4.96 2.94 -7.43
C HIS A 72 -4.49 3.52 -6.12
N LEU A 73 -3.98 4.74 -6.18
CA LEU A 73 -3.71 5.57 -5.01
C LEU A 73 -4.90 6.49 -4.84
N VAL A 74 -5.79 6.14 -3.91
CA VAL A 74 -7.01 6.93 -3.67
C VAL A 74 -6.66 8.20 -2.90
N SER A 75 -5.70 8.11 -1.98
CA SER A 75 -5.14 9.25 -1.25
C SER A 75 -3.75 8.89 -0.71
N SER A 76 -3.07 9.84 -0.07
CA SER A 76 -1.82 9.58 0.68
C SER A 76 -1.94 8.50 1.78
N ARG A 77 -3.17 8.12 2.15
CA ARG A 77 -3.46 7.16 3.22
C ARG A 77 -4.19 5.91 2.74
N ILE A 78 -4.65 5.85 1.49
CA ILE A 78 -5.47 4.72 0.98
C ILE A 78 -4.95 4.30 -0.39
N LEU A 79 -4.58 3.02 -0.49
CA LEU A 79 -4.15 2.35 -1.70
C LEU A 79 -5.02 1.11 -1.92
N THR A 80 -5.36 0.85 -3.17
CA THR A 80 -6.08 -0.36 -3.58
C THR A 80 -5.26 -1.14 -4.60
N ALA A 81 -5.33 -2.46 -4.53
CA ALA A 81 -4.74 -3.35 -5.52
C ALA A 81 -5.66 -4.55 -5.75
N ARG A 82 -5.85 -4.92 -7.01
CA ARG A 82 -6.66 -6.07 -7.42
C ARG A 82 -5.77 -7.07 -8.14
N PHE A 83 -5.85 -8.32 -7.74
CA PHE A 83 -5.05 -9.42 -8.23
C PHE A 83 -5.94 -10.48 -8.89
N ALA A 84 -5.41 -11.11 -9.93
CA ALA A 84 -5.93 -12.33 -10.49
C ALA A 84 -5.59 -13.48 -9.55
N SER A 85 -6.60 -14.26 -9.21
CA SER A 85 -6.48 -15.49 -8.44
C SER A 85 -7.41 -16.49 -9.08
N GLN A 86 -7.20 -17.80 -8.81
CA GLN A 86 -7.97 -18.85 -9.47
C GLN A 86 -9.47 -18.59 -9.32
N HIS A 87 -9.99 -18.43 -8.09
CA HIS A 87 -11.36 -17.95 -7.79
C HIS A 87 -11.45 -17.50 -6.31
N PRO A 88 -12.19 -16.44 -5.92
CA PRO A 88 -12.51 -15.21 -6.65
C PRO A 88 -11.27 -14.29 -6.77
N LYS A 89 -11.37 -13.17 -7.50
CA LYS A 89 -10.30 -12.16 -7.59
C LYS A 89 -10.02 -11.55 -6.22
N LEU A 90 -8.75 -11.44 -5.83
CA LEU A 90 -8.35 -10.81 -4.57
C LEU A 90 -8.26 -9.29 -4.72
N SER A 91 -8.96 -8.56 -3.88
CA SER A 91 -8.82 -7.10 -3.75
C SER A 91 -8.23 -6.77 -2.37
N VAL A 92 -7.18 -5.96 -2.35
CA VAL A 92 -6.48 -5.51 -1.15
C VAL A 92 -6.65 -4.01 -1.01
N VAL A 93 -7.11 -3.56 0.16
CA VAL A 93 -7.13 -2.15 0.53
C VAL A 93 -6.10 -1.96 1.64
N VAL A 94 -5.09 -1.15 1.38
CA VAL A 94 -4.14 -0.70 2.39
C VAL A 94 -4.56 0.69 2.83
N CYS A 95 -4.81 0.87 4.12
CA CYS A 95 -5.13 2.17 4.66
C CYS A 95 -4.42 2.46 5.98
N TYR A 96 -4.11 3.74 6.22
CA TYR A 96 -3.60 4.23 7.49
C TYR A 96 -4.51 5.33 8.05
N ALA A 97 -5.24 4.99 9.10
CA ALA A 97 -6.22 5.88 9.72
C ALA A 97 -5.56 7.17 10.27
N PRO A 98 -6.26 8.31 10.28
CA PRO A 98 -5.85 9.49 11.04
C PRO A 98 -5.71 9.16 12.54
N THR A 99 -4.89 9.93 13.25
CA THR A 99 -4.74 9.77 14.70
C THR A 99 -5.97 10.33 15.44
N ASN A 100 -6.10 10.03 16.74
CA ASN A 100 -7.23 10.50 17.54
C ASN A 100 -7.26 12.03 17.70
N GLU A 101 -6.10 12.68 17.58
CA GLU A 101 -5.93 14.12 17.69
C GLU A 101 -6.29 14.86 16.38
N ALA A 102 -6.50 14.13 15.27
CA ALA A 102 -6.96 14.73 14.03
C ALA A 102 -8.37 15.33 14.21
N SER A 103 -8.66 16.42 13.50
CA SER A 103 -10.00 17.01 13.50
C SER A 103 -11.06 16.02 13.00
N ASP A 104 -12.29 16.20 13.46
CA ASP A 104 -13.40 15.33 13.07
C ASP A 104 -13.64 15.38 11.56
N ASP A 105 -13.51 16.54 10.92
CA ASP A 105 -13.57 16.68 9.46
C ASP A 105 -12.58 15.77 8.72
N VAL A 106 -11.35 15.64 9.23
CA VAL A 106 -10.32 14.78 8.64
C VAL A 106 -10.67 13.31 8.83
N LYS A 107 -11.16 12.93 10.01
CA LYS A 107 -11.59 11.56 10.31
C LYS A 107 -12.80 11.18 9.45
N GLU A 108 -13.83 12.01 9.43
CA GLU A 108 -15.05 11.79 8.64
C GLU A 108 -14.74 11.72 7.15
N GLY A 109 -13.93 12.65 6.63
CA GLY A 109 -13.49 12.62 5.24
C GLY A 109 -12.74 11.33 4.88
N PHE A 110 -11.86 10.87 5.76
CA PHE A 110 -11.15 9.59 5.59
C PHE A 110 -12.12 8.40 5.58
N TYR A 111 -12.97 8.26 6.59
CA TYR A 111 -13.88 7.12 6.70
C TYR A 111 -14.96 7.11 5.61
N ARG A 112 -15.42 8.29 5.16
CA ARG A 112 -16.31 8.42 4.00
C ARG A 112 -15.63 7.88 2.74
N THR A 113 -14.38 8.28 2.50
CA THR A 113 -13.59 7.82 1.34
C THR A 113 -13.35 6.31 1.41
N LEU A 114 -12.95 5.80 2.58
CA LEU A 114 -12.73 4.37 2.80
C LEU A 114 -14.00 3.54 2.54
N LYS A 115 -15.16 4.02 2.99
CA LYS A 115 -16.45 3.37 2.75
C LYS A 115 -16.80 3.31 1.26
N LEU A 116 -16.56 4.39 0.51
CA LEU A 116 -16.77 4.41 -0.94
C LEU A 116 -15.85 3.41 -1.65
N VAL A 117 -14.55 3.38 -1.29
CA VAL A 117 -13.59 2.41 -1.84
C VAL A 117 -14.01 0.98 -1.56
N ALA A 118 -14.40 0.68 -0.32
CA ALA A 118 -14.83 -0.67 0.06
C ALA A 118 -16.08 -1.11 -0.71
N SER A 119 -16.97 -0.16 -1.03
CA SER A 119 -18.20 -0.43 -1.79
C SER A 119 -17.93 -0.63 -3.30
N ASP A 120 -16.89 0.00 -3.84
CA ASP A 120 -16.49 -0.14 -5.26
C ASP A 120 -15.76 -1.45 -5.57
N ILE A 121 -15.28 -2.14 -4.53
CA ILE A 121 -14.65 -3.45 -4.67
C ILE A 121 -15.73 -4.48 -4.99
N ALA A 122 -15.96 -4.70 -6.28
CA ALA A 122 -16.83 -5.77 -6.76
C ALA A 122 -16.33 -7.13 -6.24
N CYS A 123 -17.16 -7.82 -5.46
CA CYS A 123 -17.01 -9.24 -5.11
C CYS A 123 -16.95 -10.11 -6.37
#